data_AF-A0A0F9V0V3-F1
#
_entry.id   AF-A0A0F9V0V3-F1
#
_cell.length_a   1.000
_cell.length_b   1.000
_cell.length_c   1.000
_cell.angle_alpha   90.00
_cell.angle_beta   90.00
_cell.angle_gamma   90.00
#
_symmetry.space_group_name_H-M   'P 1'
#
loop_
_entity.id
_entity.type
_entity.pdbx_description
1 polymer ?
#
loop_
_entity_poly.entity_id
_entity_poly.type
_entity_poly.pdbx_seq_one_letter_code
_entity_poly.pdbx_strand_id
1 'polypeptide(L)'
;MQVSNSSSLELIQLFTNLLWANTPEGWILKDVYFQNTLFVTMFVPKTTTEQNELLSLNMELGFQKIRRSFDLEIIQKRKNDLWGLAADCVEEIRGEVENDK
;
A
#
# COMPACT_ATOMS: atom_id res chain seq x y z
N MET A 1 -6.69 -24.16 21.19
CA MET A 1 -7.15 -23.00 20.42
C MET A 1 -7.26 -23.42 18.96
N GLN A 2 -8.48 -23.55 18.43
CA GLN A 2 -8.67 -23.77 16.99
C GLN A 2 -8.32 -22.47 16.27
N VAL A 3 -7.22 -22.50 15.51
CA VAL A 3 -6.88 -21.43 14.58
C VAL A 3 -7.90 -21.54 13.45
N SER A 4 -8.85 -20.61 13.40
CA SER A 4 -9.78 -20.50 12.28
C SER A 4 -8.97 -20.40 10.98
N ASN A 5 -9.19 -21.32 10.05
CA ASN A 5 -8.64 -21.22 8.70
C ASN A 5 -9.33 -20.05 8.00
N SER A 6 -8.80 -18.85 8.16
CA SER A 6 -9.24 -17.68 7.39
C SER A 6 -9.13 -18.01 5.91
N SER A 7 -10.17 -17.73 5.14
CA SER A 7 -10.12 -17.93 3.70
C SER A 7 -9.04 -17.04 3.09
N SER A 8 -8.46 -17.44 1.95
CA SER A 8 -7.45 -16.62 1.27
C SER A 8 -7.96 -15.20 1.02
N LEU A 9 -9.25 -15.04 0.70
CA LEU A 9 -9.87 -13.74 0.50
C LEU A 9 -9.93 -12.91 1.78
N GLU A 10 -10.24 -13.51 2.93
CA GLU A 10 -10.23 -12.82 4.23
C GLU A 10 -8.83 -12.35 4.61
N LEU A 11 -7.81 -13.17 4.34
CA LEU A 11 -6.41 -12.77 4.58
C LEU A 11 -5.98 -11.61 3.69
N ILE A 12 -6.35 -11.64 2.41
CA ILE A 12 -6.08 -10.52 1.48
C ILE A 12 -6.81 -9.26 1.97
N GLN A 13 -8.10 -9.36 2.28
CA GLN A 13 -8.88 -8.21 2.75
C GLN A 13 -8.31 -7.63 4.04
N LEU A 14 -7.93 -8.48 4.99
CA LEU A 14 -7.30 -8.06 6.24
C LEU A 14 -5.98 -7.35 5.96
N PHE A 15 -5.13 -7.92 5.10
CA PHE A 15 -3.86 -7.30 4.74
C PHE A 15 -4.05 -5.95 4.03
N THR A 16 -4.97 -5.83 3.08
CA THR A 16 -5.31 -4.54 2.43
C THR A 16 -5.78 -3.50 3.45
N ASN A 17 -6.62 -3.89 4.41
CA ASN A 17 -7.09 -2.98 5.47
C ASN A 17 -5.93 -2.48 6.34
N LEU A 18 -4.96 -3.36 6.64
CA LEU A 18 -3.77 -2.99 7.42
C LEU A 18 -2.81 -2.11 6.62
N LEU A 19 -2.63 -2.36 5.32
CA LEU A 19 -1.90 -1.46 4.43
C LEU A 19 -2.53 -0.07 4.42
N TRP A 20 -3.85 0.01 4.31
CA TRP A 20 -4.57 1.28 4.36
C TRP A 20 -4.38 1.99 5.71
N ALA A 21 -4.45 1.27 6.82
CA ALA A 21 -4.26 1.83 8.16
C ALA A 21 -2.84 2.37 8.42
N ASN A 22 -1.82 1.79 7.75
CA ASN A 22 -0.43 2.28 7.84
C ASN A 22 -0.13 3.39 6.83
N THR A 23 -0.96 3.56 5.79
CA THR A 23 -0.74 4.53 4.72
C THR A 23 -0.87 5.96 5.24
N PRO A 24 0.10 6.87 4.97
CA PRO A 24 0.03 8.26 5.40
C PRO A 24 -1.18 9.02 4.87
N GLU A 25 -1.59 10.05 5.61
CA GLU A 25 -2.67 10.93 5.17
C GLU A 25 -2.34 11.60 3.81
N GLY A 26 -3.33 11.67 2.93
CA GLY A 26 -3.20 12.23 1.59
C GLY A 26 -2.65 11.26 0.53
N TRP A 27 -2.18 10.06 0.91
CA TRP A 27 -1.82 9.01 -0.03
C TRP A 27 -3.06 8.23 -0.46
N ILE A 28 -3.10 7.79 -1.72
CA ILE A 28 -4.22 7.01 -2.26
C ILE A 28 -3.74 5.59 -2.53
N LEU A 29 -4.35 4.61 -1.87
CA LEU A 29 -4.11 3.19 -2.10
C LEU A 29 -5.17 2.62 -3.05
N LYS A 30 -4.72 1.89 -4.07
CA LYS A 30 -5.57 1.03 -4.91
C LYS A 30 -4.98 -0.36 -4.96
N ASP A 31 -5.81 -1.37 -4.80
CA ASP A 31 -5.39 -2.77 -4.86
C ASP A 31 -6.25 -3.59 -5.82
N VAL A 32 -5.64 -4.62 -6.39
CA VAL A 32 -6.30 -5.63 -7.23
C VAL A 32 -5.70 -6.98 -6.90
N TYR A 33 -6.55 -7.94 -6.51
CA TYR A 33 -6.14 -9.32 -6.32
C TYR A 33 -6.43 -10.15 -7.57
N PHE A 34 -5.40 -10.77 -8.14
CA PHE A 34 -5.51 -11.60 -9.34
C PHE A 34 -4.49 -12.73 -9.32
N GLN A 35 -4.92 -13.94 -9.66
CA GLN A 35 -4.05 -15.14 -9.77
C GLN A 35 -3.07 -15.31 -8.59
N ASN A 36 -3.58 -15.29 -7.35
CA ASN A 36 -2.80 -15.44 -6.11
C ASN A 36 -1.77 -14.33 -5.83
N THR A 37 -1.87 -13.20 -6.53
CA THR A 37 -1.04 -12.02 -6.28
C THR A 37 -1.91 -10.80 -6.00
N LEU A 38 -1.61 -10.08 -4.93
CA LEU A 38 -2.18 -8.79 -4.62
C LEU A 38 -1.30 -7.69 -5.22
N PHE A 39 -1.82 -6.96 -6.19
CA PHE A 39 -1.16 -5.80 -6.77
C PHE A 39 -1.63 -4.55 -6.04
N VAL A 40 -0.70 -3.81 -5.44
CA VAL A 40 -0.96 -2.56 -4.73
C VAL A 40 -0.33 -1.42 -5.51
N THR A 41 -1.10 -0.37 -5.75
CA THR A 41 -0.66 0.89 -6.32
C THR A 41 -0.88 1.98 -5.28
N MET A 42 0.18 2.67 -4.90
CA MET A 42 0.12 3.86 -4.06
C MET A 42 0.35 5.11 -4.92
N PHE A 43 -0.54 6.08 -4.80
CA PHE A 43 -0.34 7.44 -5.32
C PHE A 43 0.08 8.33 -4.17
N VAL A 44 1.31 8.82 -4.23
CA VAL A 44 1.95 9.63 -3.21
C VAL A 44 2.02 11.08 -3.69
N PRO A 45 1.53 12.07 -2.93
CA PRO A 45 1.67 13.47 -3.31
C PRO A 45 3.15 13.83 -3.55
N LYS A 46 3.46 14.47 -4.68
CA LYS A 46 4.77 15.07 -4.90
C LYS A 46 4.84 16.33 -4.04
N THR A 47 5.80 16.40 -3.12
CA THR A 47 6.06 17.63 -2.38
C THR A 47 6.87 18.56 -3.27
N THR A 48 6.22 19.30 -4.17
CA THR A 48 6.85 20.49 -4.74
C THR A 48 6.72 21.61 -3.71
N THR A 49 7.85 22.17 -3.27
CA THR A 49 7.93 23.32 -2.36
C THR A 49 7.22 24.57 -2.91
N GLU A 50 6.74 24.53 -4.15
CA GLU A 50 5.89 25.52 -4.76
C GLU A 50 4.74 24.79 -5.48
N GLN A 51 3.55 24.76 -4.89
CA GLN A 51 2.24 24.67 -5.59
C GLN A 51 1.10 24.52 -4.58
N ASN A 52 0.79 25.63 -3.91
CA ASN A 52 -0.50 25.78 -3.24
C ASN A 52 -1.63 26.22 -4.19
N GLU A 53 -1.43 26.28 -5.53
CA GLU A 53 -2.45 26.84 -6.44
C GLU A 53 -2.69 26.09 -7.77
N LEU A 54 -2.10 24.91 -8.02
CA LEU A 54 -2.33 24.15 -9.28
C LEU A 54 -2.85 22.71 -9.09
N LEU A 55 -3.35 22.37 -7.90
CA LEU A 55 -3.86 21.03 -7.58
C LEU A 55 -5.23 20.71 -8.19
N SER A 56 -5.84 21.61 -8.98
CA SER A 56 -7.21 21.45 -9.49
C SER A 56 -7.32 21.08 -10.98
N LEU A 57 -6.24 20.84 -11.74
CA LEU A 57 -6.38 20.64 -13.19
C LEU A 57 -5.78 19.38 -13.81
N ASN A 58 -4.87 18.63 -13.17
CA ASN A 58 -4.42 17.33 -13.72
C ASN A 58 -3.87 16.41 -12.61
N MET A 59 -4.59 15.31 -12.33
CA MET A 59 -4.25 14.30 -11.31
C MET A 59 -2.87 13.65 -11.54
N GLU A 60 -2.32 13.69 -12.75
CA GLU A 60 -1.00 13.12 -13.10
C GLU A 60 0.19 14.01 -12.71
N LEU A 61 -0.02 15.31 -12.46
CA LEU A 61 1.07 16.24 -12.11
C LEU A 61 1.37 16.27 -10.61
N GLY A 62 0.37 16.03 -9.76
CA GLY A 62 0.49 16.15 -8.29
C GLY A 62 0.90 14.89 -7.54
N PHE A 63 0.91 13.72 -8.18
CA PHE A 63 1.22 12.44 -7.52
C PHE A 63 2.33 11.67 -8.25
N GLN A 64 3.19 11.01 -7.48
CA GLN A 64 4.04 9.94 -7.95
C GLN A 64 3.36 8.59 -7.68
N LYS A 65 3.59 7.63 -8.57
CA LYS A 65 2.92 6.33 -8.54
C LYS A 65 3.93 5.25 -8.21
N ILE A 66 3.71 4.55 -7.10
CA ILE A 66 4.56 3.45 -6.64
C ILE A 66 3.73 2.17 -6.66
N ARG A 67 4.31 1.08 -7.15
CA ARG A 67 3.64 -0.22 -7.29
C ARG A 67 4.37 -1.28 -6.47
N ARG A 68 3.60 -2.14 -5.81
CA ARG A 68 4.05 -3.33 -5.08
C ARG A 68 3.17 -4.52 -5.42
N SER A 69 3.73 -5.71 -5.30
CA SER A 69 3.01 -6.97 -5.48
C SER A 69 3.32 -7.91 -4.34
N PHE A 70 2.29 -8.58 -3.83
CA PHE A 70 2.40 -9.54 -2.74
C PHE A 70 1.80 -10.87 -3.16
N ASP A 71 2.62 -11.91 -3.19
CA ASP A 71 2.13 -13.26 -3.39
C ASP A 71 1.35 -13.72 -2.16
N LEU A 72 0.23 -14.41 -2.39
CA LEU A 72 -0.62 -14.94 -1.33
C LEU A 72 0.19 -15.83 -0.36
N GLU A 73 1.18 -16.57 -0.87
CA GLU A 73 2.06 -17.38 -0.02
C GLU A 73 2.82 -16.55 1.02
N ILE A 74 3.28 -15.35 0.68
CA ILE A 74 3.99 -14.46 1.59
C ILE A 74 3.02 -13.98 2.68
N ILE A 75 1.82 -13.55 2.28
CA ILE A 75 0.76 -13.10 3.19
C ILE A 75 0.35 -14.24 4.13
N GLN A 76 0.23 -15.47 3.62
CA GLN A 76 -0.09 -16.65 4.42
C GLN A 76 1.04 -17.03 5.39
N LYS A 77 2.30 -16.96 4.95
CA LYS A 77 3.47 -17.22 5.80
C LYS A 77 3.56 -16.20 6.95
N ARG A 78 3.21 -14.93 6.70
CA ARG A 78 3.16 -13.85 7.71
C ARG A 78 1.76 -13.61 8.28
N LYS A 79 0.83 -14.56 8.23
CA LYS A 79 -0.56 -14.35 8.69
C LYS A 79 -0.71 -13.88 10.15
N ASN A 80 0.25 -14.23 11.01
CA ASN A 80 0.27 -13.82 12.42
C ASN A 80 0.91 -12.44 12.63
N ASP A 81 1.47 -11.84 11.58
CA ASP A 81 2.20 -10.58 11.59
C ASP A 81 1.90 -9.76 10.31
N LEU A 82 0.63 -9.70 9.93
CA LEU A 82 0.19 -8.92 8.78
C LEU A 82 0.38 -7.41 9.02
N TRP A 83 0.32 -6.99 10.29
CA TRP A 83 0.59 -5.60 10.67
C TRP A 83 2.04 -5.23 10.36
N GLY A 84 3.01 -6.04 10.80
CA GLY A 84 4.42 -5.82 10.49
C GLY A 84 4.66 -5.78 8.99
N LEU A 85 4.11 -6.75 8.24
CA LEU A 85 4.23 -6.77 6.77
C LEU A 85 3.69 -5.50 6.09
N ALA A 86 2.55 -4.99 6.57
CA ALA A 86 1.96 -3.76 6.04
C ALA A 86 2.79 -2.52 6.39
N ALA A 87 3.27 -2.42 7.63
CA ALA A 87 4.12 -1.33 8.10
C ALA A 87 5.45 -1.31 7.34
N ASP A 88 6.12 -2.46 7.20
CA ASP A 88 7.37 -2.62 6.45
C ASP A 88 7.21 -2.08 5.01
N CYS A 89 6.13 -2.48 4.33
CA CYS A 89 5.84 -2.00 2.97
C CYS A 89 5.69 -0.48 2.90
N VAL A 90 4.96 0.13 3.83
CA VAL A 90 4.71 1.58 3.78
C VAL A 90 5.99 2.36 4.09
N GLU A 91 6.80 1.90 5.05
CA GLU A 91 8.08 2.53 5.38
C GLU A 91 9.09 2.42 4.22
N GLU A 92 9.13 1.29 3.51
CA GLU A 92 9.92 1.16 2.29
C GLU A 92 9.51 2.18 1.23
N ILE A 93 8.20 2.34 1.00
CA ILE A 93 7.68 3.34 0.04
C ILE A 93 8.03 4.75 0.51
N ARG A 94 7.93 5.05 1.82
CA ARG A 94 8.33 6.36 2.36
C ARG A 94 9.81 6.63 2.14
N GLY A 95 10.67 5.64 2.38
CA GLY A 95 12.09 5.74 2.12
C GLY A 95 12.41 6.01 0.65
N GLU A 96 11.70 5.36 -0.29
CA GLU A 96 11.84 5.67 -1.73
C GLU A 96 11.45 7.12 -2.05
N VAL A 97 10.33 7.59 -1.49
CA VAL A 97 9.83 8.95 -1.69
C VAL A 97 10.77 10.01 -1.13
N GLU A 98 11.46 9.72 -0.03
CA GLU A 98 12.42 10.64 0.59
C GLU A 98 13.76 10.67 -0.14
N ASN A 99 14.22 9.53 -0.68
CA ASN A 99 15.48 9.42 -1.41
C ASN A 99 15.40 9.94 -2.86
N ASP A 100 14.20 10.05 -3.43
CA ASP A 100 13.97 10.64 -4.76
C ASP A 100 13.95 12.20 -4.74
N LYS A 101 14.19 12.84 -3.58
CA LYS A 101 14.36 14.30 -3.43
C LYS A 101 15.83 14.72 -3.45
#